data_AF-A0A7S1LI75-F1
#
_entry.id   AF-A0A7S1LI75-F1
#
_cell.length_a   1.000
_cell.length_b   1.000
_cell.length_c   1.000
_cell.angle_alpha   90.00
_cell.angle_beta   90.00
_cell.angle_gamma   90.00
#
_symmetry.space_group_name_H-M   'P 1'
#
loop_
_entity.id
_entity.type
_entity.pdbx_description
1 polymer ?
#
loop_
_entity_poly.entity_id
_entity_poly.type
_entity_poly.pdbx_seq_one_letter_code
_entity_poly.pdbx_strand_id
1 'polypeptide(L)'
;EAAYGHYFAAESRCIETSDDFIQNSYTGTSAGGRCLRVQCPDAGARVQIAVGASGAWHDCPTNGAAGTISISGYKGTVDCPAATDVCADTTLHLTTTAAPTTTTLAPTTTTTTPAPTTTTTTPAPT
;
A
#
# COMPACT_ATOMS: atom_id res chain seq x y z
N GLU A 1 5.95 9.80 -22.40
CA GLU A 1 6.35 9.10 -21.16
C GLU A 1 5.49 7.86 -20.85
N ALA A 2 4.20 7.83 -21.20
CA ALA A 2 3.31 6.71 -20.87
C ALA A 2 3.56 5.37 -21.63
N ALA A 3 4.01 5.41 -22.89
CA ALA A 3 4.06 4.22 -23.74
C ALA A 3 4.99 3.10 -23.23
N TYR A 4 6.08 3.48 -22.57
CA TYR A 4 7.06 2.54 -22.01
C TYR A 4 6.92 2.34 -20.50
N GLY A 5 5.98 3.04 -19.86
CA GLY A 5 5.64 2.82 -18.46
C GLY A 5 6.72 3.24 -17.46
N HIS A 6 7.65 4.12 -17.83
CA HIS A 6 8.67 4.62 -16.92
C HIS A 6 8.06 5.41 -15.76
N TYR A 7 8.70 5.28 -14.59
CA TYR A 7 8.42 6.06 -13.41
C TYR A 7 9.72 6.38 -12.69
N PHE A 8 9.87 7.64 -12.27
CA PHE A 8 11.08 8.15 -11.64
C PHE A 8 10.72 8.81 -10.30
N ALA A 9 10.94 8.08 -9.20
CA ALA A 9 10.83 8.59 -7.84
C ALA A 9 11.71 7.77 -6.88
N ALA A 10 11.66 8.05 -5.58
CA ALA A 10 12.47 7.34 -4.59
C ALA A 10 12.20 5.82 -4.56
N GLU A 11 10.95 5.42 -4.78
CA GLU A 11 10.55 4.01 -4.88
C GLU A 11 10.83 3.35 -6.25
N SER A 12 11.45 4.08 -7.19
CA SER A 12 11.69 3.53 -8.53
C SER A 12 12.95 2.67 -8.58
N ARG A 13 12.84 1.49 -9.20
CA ARG A 13 13.99 0.61 -9.47
C ARG A 13 13.96 0.21 -10.94
N CYS A 14 15.14 0.07 -11.53
CA CYS A 14 15.25 -0.33 -12.92
C CYS A 14 15.21 -1.85 -13.01
N ILE A 15 14.16 -2.34 -13.65
CA ILE A 15 13.81 -3.75 -13.76
C ILE A 15 14.00 -4.15 -15.21
N GLU A 16 14.65 -5.29 -15.46
CA GLU A 16 14.82 -5.78 -16.82
C GLU A 16 13.47 -6.12 -17.45
N THR A 17 13.35 -5.85 -18.74
CA THR A 17 12.15 -6.16 -19.51
C THR A 17 12.51 -6.80 -20.83
N SER A 18 11.69 -7.73 -21.28
CA SER A 18 11.91 -8.56 -22.46
C SER A 18 10.76 -8.43 -23.45
N ASP A 19 10.98 -8.89 -24.69
CA ASP A 19 9.95 -8.96 -25.75
C ASP A 19 9.29 -7.62 -26.09
N ASP A 20 10.10 -6.56 -26.17
CA ASP A 20 9.67 -5.20 -26.48
C ASP A 20 8.54 -4.70 -25.56
N PHE A 21 8.84 -4.61 -24.26
CA PHE A 21 7.91 -4.10 -23.25
C PHE A 21 7.44 -2.65 -23.54
N ILE A 22 6.28 -2.57 -24.20
CA ILE A 22 5.61 -1.35 -24.65
C ILE A 22 4.09 -1.53 -24.56
N GLN A 23 3.36 -0.45 -24.31
CA GLN A 23 1.90 -0.46 -24.25
C GLN A 23 1.29 -0.86 -25.60
N ASN A 24 0.25 -1.70 -25.58
CA ASN A 24 -0.31 -2.39 -26.75
C ASN A 24 -0.74 -1.48 -27.92
N SER A 25 -1.09 -0.23 -27.62
CA SER A 25 -1.51 0.78 -28.60
C SER A 25 -0.35 1.46 -29.34
N TYR A 26 0.90 1.15 -28.97
CA TYR A 26 2.09 1.73 -29.56
C TYR A 26 2.87 0.70 -30.36
N THR A 27 3.51 1.17 -31.42
CA THR A 27 4.44 0.38 -32.24
C THR A 27 5.84 0.94 -32.03
N GLY A 28 6.79 0.08 -31.65
CA GLY A 28 8.18 0.44 -31.47
C GLY A 28 8.95 -0.71 -30.85
N THR A 29 10.27 -0.70 -31.03
CA THR A 29 11.18 -1.57 -30.29
C THR A 29 11.62 -0.86 -29.02
N SER A 30 11.56 -1.55 -27.90
CA SER A 30 11.86 -0.98 -26.61
C SER A 30 13.04 -1.73 -26.00
N ALA A 31 14.21 -1.09 -25.94
CA ALA A 31 15.43 -1.75 -25.47
C ALA A 31 15.51 -1.78 -23.94
N GLY A 32 15.81 -2.96 -23.38
CA GLY A 32 16.33 -3.16 -22.02
C GLY A 32 15.37 -2.79 -20.88
N GLY A 33 15.93 -2.64 -19.68
CA GLY A 33 15.16 -2.38 -18.46
C GLY A 33 14.34 -1.08 -18.42
N ARG A 34 13.35 -1.08 -17.52
CA ARG A 34 12.44 0.03 -17.23
C ARG A 34 12.58 0.40 -15.76
N CYS A 35 12.70 1.69 -15.48
CA CYS A 35 12.57 2.16 -14.11
C CYS A 35 11.08 2.23 -13.77
N LEU A 36 10.64 1.31 -12.92
CA LEU A 36 9.26 1.08 -12.52
C LEU A 36 9.12 1.37 -11.04
N ARG A 37 7.89 1.58 -10.57
CA ARG A 37 7.61 1.65 -9.14
C ARG A 37 7.77 0.27 -8.54
N VAL A 38 8.48 0.18 -7.43
CA VAL A 38 8.63 -1.07 -6.69
C VAL A 38 8.22 -0.85 -5.25
N GLN A 39 7.51 -1.83 -4.68
CA GLN A 39 7.23 -1.89 -3.26
C GLN A 39 7.38 -3.32 -2.75
N CYS A 40 7.64 -3.42 -1.46
CA CYS A 40 7.96 -4.64 -0.76
C CYS A 40 6.92 -4.85 0.35
N PRO A 41 5.75 -5.43 0.04
CA PRO A 41 4.75 -5.78 1.05
C PRO A 41 5.26 -6.88 1.99
N ASP A 42 4.53 -7.10 3.09
CA ASP A 42 4.78 -8.18 4.06
C ASP A 42 6.23 -8.19 4.59
N ALA A 43 6.73 -7.00 4.95
CA ALA A 43 8.09 -6.78 5.42
C ALA A 43 9.19 -7.24 4.43
N GLY A 44 8.89 -7.19 3.13
CA GLY A 44 9.82 -7.56 2.06
C GLY A 44 9.82 -9.04 1.70
N ALA A 45 8.79 -9.80 2.08
CA ALA A 45 8.66 -11.20 1.68
C ALA A 45 8.40 -11.38 0.17
N ARG A 46 7.79 -10.39 -0.49
CA ARG A 46 7.57 -10.39 -1.94
C ARG A 46 7.76 -9.00 -2.54
N VAL A 47 7.91 -8.96 -3.86
CA VAL A 47 8.04 -7.72 -4.65
C VAL A 47 6.72 -7.44 -5.37
N GLN A 48 6.30 -6.18 -5.38
CA GLN A 48 5.23 -5.69 -6.23
C GLN A 48 5.74 -4.56 -7.11
N ILE A 49 5.33 -4.56 -8.36
CA ILE A 49 5.74 -3.54 -9.34
C ILE A 49 4.53 -2.83 -9.93
N ALA A 50 4.65 -1.54 -10.21
CA ALA A 50 3.64 -0.77 -10.94
C ALA A 50 4.26 -0.05 -12.14
N VAL A 51 3.55 -0.10 -13.26
CA VAL A 51 3.99 0.43 -14.55
C VAL A 51 3.35 1.79 -14.79
N GLY A 52 4.17 2.81 -15.00
CA GLY A 52 3.73 4.21 -15.09
C GLY A 52 3.26 4.81 -13.75
N ALA A 53 2.85 6.07 -13.77
CA ALA A 53 2.53 6.83 -12.56
C ALA A 53 1.23 6.38 -11.85
N SER A 54 0.22 5.94 -12.61
CA SER A 54 -1.09 5.48 -12.12
C SER A 54 -1.31 3.98 -12.32
N GLY A 55 -0.24 3.22 -12.53
CA GLY A 55 -0.30 1.79 -12.78
C GLY A 55 -0.88 1.00 -11.61
N ALA A 56 -1.56 -0.10 -11.93
CA ALA A 56 -1.91 -1.10 -10.94
C ALA A 56 -0.64 -1.79 -10.41
N TRP A 57 -0.69 -2.24 -9.16
CA TRP A 57 0.36 -3.08 -8.60
C TRP A 57 0.21 -4.52 -9.09
N HIS A 58 1.32 -5.09 -9.54
CA HIS A 58 1.43 -6.46 -10.01
C HIS A 58 2.38 -7.21 -9.09
N ASP A 59 1.93 -8.33 -8.56
CA ASP A 59 2.77 -9.22 -7.77
C ASP A 59 3.79 -9.92 -8.67
N CYS A 60 5.06 -9.76 -8.31
CA CYS A 60 6.09 -10.70 -8.72
C CYS A 60 5.87 -12.06 -8.02
N PRO A 61 6.62 -13.12 -8.37
CA PRO A 61 6.44 -14.44 -7.77
C PRO A 61 6.29 -14.36 -6.23
N THR A 62 5.18 -14.91 -5.72
CA THR A 62 4.76 -14.72 -4.32
C THR A 62 5.69 -15.37 -3.31
N ASN A 63 6.57 -16.27 -3.76
CA ASN A 63 7.64 -16.87 -2.97
C ASN A 63 8.89 -15.97 -2.84
N GLY A 64 8.87 -14.75 -3.39
CA GLY A 64 10.00 -13.81 -3.35
C GLY A 64 11.17 -14.22 -4.26
N ALA A 65 11.01 -15.25 -5.08
CA ALA A 65 12.01 -15.66 -6.05
C ALA A 65 11.99 -14.75 -7.29
N ALA A 66 13.10 -14.72 -8.02
CA ALA A 66 13.12 -14.12 -9.35
C ALA A 66 12.17 -14.87 -10.30
N GLY A 67 11.63 -14.16 -11.28
CA GLY A 67 10.77 -14.74 -12.29
C GLY A 67 10.32 -13.71 -13.30
N THR A 68 9.33 -14.04 -14.10
CA THR A 68 8.88 -13.17 -15.19
C THR A 68 7.36 -13.04 -15.15
N ILE A 69 6.84 -11.83 -15.32
CA ILE A 69 5.40 -11.56 -15.35
C ILE A 69 4.99 -10.82 -16.62
N SER A 70 3.76 -11.05 -17.06
CA SER A 70 3.11 -10.29 -18.13
C SER A 70 2.10 -9.31 -17.54
N ILE A 71 2.05 -8.11 -18.10
CA ILE A 71 1.18 -7.04 -17.59
C ILE A 71 0.12 -6.71 -18.63
N SER A 72 -1.15 -6.73 -18.20
CA SER A 72 -2.27 -6.42 -19.09
C SER A 72 -2.15 -5.01 -19.68
N GLY A 73 -2.37 -4.89 -20.99
CA GLY A 73 -2.22 -3.64 -21.73
C GLY A 73 -0.81 -3.33 -22.20
N TYR A 74 0.18 -4.16 -21.86
CA TYR A 74 1.55 -4.11 -22.37
C TYR A 74 1.88 -5.39 -23.13
N LYS A 75 2.74 -5.27 -24.13
CA LYS A 75 3.41 -6.39 -24.78
C LYS A 75 4.68 -6.73 -24.01
N GLY A 76 5.20 -7.92 -24.26
CA GLY A 76 6.39 -8.43 -23.63
C GLY A 76 6.22 -8.73 -22.13
N THR A 77 7.34 -8.79 -21.43
CA THR A 77 7.39 -9.24 -20.05
C THR A 77 8.31 -8.40 -19.18
N VAL A 78 8.06 -8.43 -17.88
CA VAL A 78 8.92 -7.83 -16.86
C VAL A 78 9.62 -8.93 -16.08
N ASP A 79 10.94 -8.82 -15.96
CA ASP A 79 11.78 -9.75 -15.22
C ASP A 79 11.87 -9.30 -13.75
N CYS A 80 11.01 -9.91 -12.94
CA CYS A 80 10.94 -9.70 -11.51
C CYS A 80 12.25 -10.14 -10.82
N PRO A 81 12.93 -9.24 -10.11
CA PRO A 81 14.09 -9.59 -9.30
C PRO A 81 13.65 -10.37 -8.04
N ALA A 82 14.59 -11.08 -7.42
CA ALA A 82 14.31 -11.69 -6.13
C ALA A 82 14.09 -10.63 -5.05
N ALA A 83 13.19 -10.91 -4.10
CA ALA A 83 12.89 -10.00 -3.00
C ALA A 83 14.14 -9.70 -2.16
N THR A 84 15.06 -10.66 -2.03
CA THR A 84 16.33 -10.47 -1.33
C THR A 84 17.22 -9.39 -1.95
N ASP A 85 17.09 -9.15 -3.25
CA ASP A 85 17.95 -8.19 -3.96
C ASP A 85 17.40 -6.76 -3.89
N VAL A 86 16.07 -6.61 -3.83
CA VAL A 86 15.42 -5.30 -3.90
C VAL A 86 14.84 -4.87 -2.56
N CYS A 87 14.24 -5.79 -1.81
CA CYS A 87 13.64 -5.50 -0.51
C CYS A 87 14.66 -5.44 0.64
N ALA A 88 15.96 -5.54 0.36
CA ALA A 88 16.98 -5.10 1.30
C ALA A 88 16.88 -3.59 1.60
N ASP A 89 16.32 -2.82 0.66
CA ASP A 89 16.02 -1.42 0.86
C ASP A 89 14.69 -1.24 1.59
N THR A 90 14.78 -0.86 2.87
CA THR A 90 13.62 -0.66 3.74
C THR A 90 12.77 0.54 3.35
N THR A 91 13.24 1.43 2.47
CA THR A 91 12.41 2.54 1.94
C THR A 91 11.31 2.03 1.00
N LEU A 92 11.48 0.83 0.44
CA LEU A 92 10.48 0.18 -0.40
C LEU A 92 9.47 -0.62 0.43
N HIS A 93 9.74 -0.83 1.72
CA HIS A 93 8.82 -1.55 2.59
C HIS A 93 7.58 -0.71 2.79
N LEU A 94 6.42 -1.33 2.57
CA LEU A 94 5.18 -0.71 3.00
C LEU A 94 5.18 -0.70 4.52
N THR A 95 5.36 0.48 5.11
CA THR A 95 4.99 0.68 6.49
C THR A 95 3.48 0.51 6.56
N THR A 96 3.05 -0.66 7.04
CA THR A 96 1.71 -0.82 7.57
C THR A 96 1.61 0.19 8.71
N THR A 97 1.19 1.41 8.39
CA THR A 97 0.75 2.37 9.38
C THR A 97 -0.42 1.65 10.02
N ALA A 98 -0.17 1.05 11.19
CA ALA A 98 -1.20 0.37 11.95
C ALA A 98 -2.40 1.31 11.96
N ALA A 99 -3.54 0.84 11.43
CA ALA A 99 -4.76 1.62 11.44
C ALA A 99 -4.93 2.19 12.85
N PRO A 100 -5.20 3.50 13.01
CA PRO A 100 -5.32 4.09 14.35
C PRO A 100 -6.33 3.25 15.12
N THR A 101 -5.85 2.53 16.13
CA THR A 101 -6.70 1.75 17.02
C THR A 101 -7.65 2.76 17.64
N THR A 102 -8.88 2.81 17.12
CA THR A 102 -9.89 3.68 17.67
C THR A 102 -10.27 3.02 18.99
N THR A 103 -9.62 3.43 20.07
CA THR A 103 -10.05 3.08 21.42
C THR A 103 -11.41 3.75 21.59
N THR A 104 -12.48 3.03 21.23
CA THR A 104 -13.83 3.38 21.64
C THR A 104 -13.83 3.30 23.16
N LEU A 105 -13.66 4.44 23.83
CA LEU A 105 -13.95 4.57 25.24
C LEU A 105 -15.41 4.13 25.41
N ALA A 106 -15.61 3.08 26.21
CA ALA A 106 -16.94 2.66 26.60
C ALA A 106 -17.71 3.88 27.13
N PRO A 107 -19.00 4.06 26.79
CA PRO A 107 -19.78 5.18 27.27
C PRO A 107 -19.81 5.16 28.81
N THR A 108 -19.20 6.18 29.42
CA THR A 108 -19.28 6.40 30.85
C THR A 108 -20.74 6.72 31.19
N THR A 109 -21.48 5.76 31.74
CA THR A 109 -22.79 6.00 32.35
C THR A 109 -22.61 6.90 33.58
N THR A 110 -22.76 8.20 33.41
CA THR A 110 -22.91 9.15 34.51
C THR A 110 -24.25 8.88 35.19
N THR A 111 -24.20 8.16 36.30
CA THR A 111 -25.35 8.00 37.20
C THR A 111 -25.48 9.30 37.99
N THR A 112 -26.41 10.16 37.59
CA THR A 112 -26.76 11.39 38.31
C THR A 112 -27.55 11.02 39.55
N THR A 113 -26.90 11.02 40.71
CA THR A 113 -27.56 10.89 42.02
C THR A 113 -28.51 12.08 42.23
N PRO A 114 -29.82 11.88 42.42
CA PRO A 114 -30.74 12.96 42.76
C PRO A 114 -30.43 13.50 44.18
N ALA A 115 -30.44 14.82 44.31
CA ALA A 115 -30.21 15.52 45.56
C ALA A 115 -31.30 15.20 46.61
N PRO A 116 -30.95 15.07 47.90
CA PRO A 116 -31.92 14.85 48.96
C PRO A 116 -32.86 16.06 49.11
N THR A 117 -34.16 15.80 49.06
CA THR A 117 -35.20 16.82 49.27
C THR A 117 -35.43 16.97 50.78
N THR A 118 -35.09 18.14 51.33
CA THR A 118 -35.38 18.50 52.73
C THR A 118 -36.82 18.99 52.83
N THR A 119 -37.72 18.20 53.43
CA THR A 119 -39.08 18.62 53.74
C THR A 119 -39.11 19.23 55.14
N THR A 120 -39.21 20.55 55.21
CA THR A 120 -39.45 21.30 56.46
C THR A 120 -40.94 21.28 56.76
N THR A 121 -41.37 20.43 57.68
CA THR A 121 -42.73 20.48 58.25
C THR A 121 -42.81 21.54 59.35
N THR A 122 -43.51 22.62 59.04
CA THR A 122 -43.94 23.66 59.97
C THR A 122 -44.99 23.10 60.95
N PRO A 123 -44.83 23.30 62.28
CA PRO A 123 -45.87 22.98 63.24
C PRO A 123 -47.02 24.01 63.18
N ALA A 124 -48.27 23.52 63.17
CA ALA A 124 -49.46 24.33 63.28
C ALA A 124 -49.74 24.73 64.75
N PRO A 125 -50.21 25.95 65.02
CA PRO A 125 -50.46 26.45 66.36
C PRO A 125 -51.82 26.03 66.96
N THR A 126 -51.78 25.84 68.28
CA THR A 126 -52.85 25.81 69.31
C THR A 126 -53.86 24.66 69.31
#